data_AF-A0A6G0VLD5-F1
#
_entry.id   AF-A0A6G0VLD5-F1
#
_cell.length_a   1.000
_cell.length_b   1.000
_cell.length_c   1.000
_cell.angle_alpha   90.00
_cell.angle_beta   90.00
_cell.angle_gamma   90.00
#
_symmetry.space_group_name_H-M   'P 1'
#
loop_
_entity.id
_entity.type
_entity.pdbx_description
1 polymer ?
#
loop_
_entity_poly.entity_id
_entity_poly.type
_entity_poly.pdbx_seq_one_letter_code
_entity_poly.pdbx_strand_id
1 'polypeptide(L)'
;MKSGKILQPPCFKGFSQSIKGILQFFEGEKSNDISFILTNRLNQDALENAFSIFRQKGGYNKNPTSRTIRTSFRSSCIFSLCAPKGTNCEETQETDDFNVIIDPVINVPMSTLSNEINETDSSCSDTESIISFNSSTLPFDQNQITKVTLEDCSVTYFAGYLAYKCINKFNCHFCQNNFLTSKDLNEKNQILLINKNYSSFENDSTGLKAPSISFNKIINHSLDIFEKYFENYSYKKKLRFKLMQKIQVDVLINQWLNDGNDCNCKEHKLFIIDHLLICKIFITTQRISTTSQLAKVSKLKILNHI
;
A
#
# COMPACT_ATOMS: atom_id res chain seq x y z
N MET A 1 -61.44 32.83 -11.55
CA MET A 1 -60.12 32.82 -10.88
C MET A 1 -59.77 31.37 -10.56
N LYS A 2 -58.68 30.83 -11.13
CA LYS A 2 -58.22 29.45 -10.80
C LYS A 2 -57.66 29.47 -9.39
N SER A 3 -58.21 28.66 -8.48
CA SER A 3 -57.67 28.45 -7.13
C SER A 3 -56.25 27.87 -7.25
N GLY A 4 -55.24 28.73 -7.04
CA GLY A 4 -53.85 28.28 -7.00
C GLY A 4 -53.65 27.39 -5.78
N LYS A 5 -53.32 26.11 -6.00
CA LYS A 5 -52.89 25.23 -4.90
C LYS A 5 -51.66 25.86 -4.26
N ILE A 6 -51.74 26.17 -2.96
CA ILE A 6 -50.58 26.52 -2.16
C ILE A 6 -49.74 25.24 -2.03
N LEU A 7 -48.71 25.12 -2.87
CA LEU A 7 -47.78 24.01 -2.84
C LEU A 7 -46.63 24.38 -1.91
N GLN A 8 -46.46 23.62 -0.83
CA GLN A 8 -45.31 23.75 0.04
C GLN A 8 -44.07 23.24 -0.68
N PRO A 9 -42.96 24.01 -0.74
CA PRO A 9 -41.71 23.52 -1.29
C PRO A 9 -41.21 22.27 -0.53
N PRO A 10 -40.68 21.25 -1.23
CA PRO A 10 -40.20 20.01 -0.60
C PRO A 10 -39.14 20.23 0.48
N CYS A 11 -38.36 21.31 0.41
CA CYS A 11 -37.32 21.64 1.37
C CYS A 11 -37.85 21.80 2.81
N PHE A 12 -39.08 22.29 3.00
CA PHE A 12 -39.68 22.40 4.34
C PHE A 12 -39.94 21.03 4.97
N LYS A 13 -40.40 20.07 4.15
CA LYS A 13 -40.51 18.67 4.58
C LYS A 13 -39.13 18.09 4.86
N GLY A 14 -38.15 18.40 4.01
CA GLY A 14 -36.74 18.03 4.21
C GLY A 14 -36.18 18.53 5.54
N PHE A 15 -36.37 19.80 5.90
CA PHE A 15 -35.93 20.34 7.19
C PHE A 15 -36.54 19.58 8.37
N SER A 16 -37.86 19.34 8.34
CA SER A 16 -38.52 18.58 9.39
C SER A 16 -37.99 17.15 9.49
N GLN A 17 -37.71 16.51 8.35
CA GLN A 17 -37.14 15.16 8.28
C GLN A 17 -35.71 15.13 8.82
N SER A 18 -34.84 16.05 8.42
CA SER A 18 -33.44 16.09 8.89
C SER A 18 -33.35 16.32 10.40
N ILE A 19 -34.13 17.26 10.95
CA ILE A 19 -34.13 17.53 12.39
C ILE A 19 -34.60 16.29 13.16
N LYS A 20 -35.71 15.68 12.74
CA LYS A 20 -36.22 14.46 13.37
C LYS A 20 -35.24 13.29 13.25
N GLY A 21 -34.61 13.13 12.10
CA GLY A 21 -33.62 12.09 11.84
C GLY A 21 -32.40 12.21 12.75
N ILE A 22 -31.83 13.41 12.89
CA ILE A 22 -30.67 13.65 13.78
C ILE A 22 -31.04 13.38 15.25
N LEU A 23 -32.21 13.85 15.70
CA LEU A 23 -32.67 13.59 17.08
C LEU A 23 -32.87 12.10 17.34
N GLN A 24 -33.53 11.39 16.43
CA GLN A 24 -33.75 9.94 16.55
C GLN A 24 -32.43 9.16 16.52
N PHE A 25 -31.50 9.55 15.65
CA PHE A 25 -30.17 8.95 15.57
C PHE A 25 -29.41 9.16 16.88
N PHE A 26 -29.41 10.37 17.44
CA PHE A 26 -28.77 10.65 18.72
C PHE A 26 -29.37 9.84 19.88
N GLU A 27 -30.69 9.77 19.98
CA GLU A 27 -31.33 8.97 21.04
C GLU A 27 -31.00 7.48 20.93
N GLY A 28 -30.89 6.93 19.72
CA GLY A 28 -30.46 5.54 19.52
C GLY A 28 -29.01 5.31 19.96
N GLU A 29 -28.14 6.25 19.64
CA GLU A 29 -26.71 6.19 19.93
C GLU A 29 -26.38 6.44 21.42
N LYS A 30 -27.27 7.04 22.22
CA LYS A 30 -27.04 7.16 23.68
C LYS A 30 -26.81 5.80 24.36
N SER A 31 -27.34 4.72 23.81
CA SER A 31 -27.10 3.37 24.30
C SER A 31 -25.65 2.87 24.13
N ASN A 32 -24.87 3.54 23.27
CA ASN A 32 -23.46 3.26 23.00
C ASN A 32 -22.53 4.29 23.70
N ASP A 33 -22.98 4.95 24.77
CA ASP A 33 -22.23 5.94 25.55
C ASP A 33 -21.73 7.18 24.75
N ILE A 34 -22.43 7.54 23.67
CA ILE A 34 -22.08 8.71 22.85
C ILE A 34 -22.60 10.00 23.48
N SER A 35 -21.68 10.93 23.75
CA SER A 35 -21.98 12.21 24.39
C SER A 35 -22.43 13.31 23.42
N PHE A 36 -21.99 13.26 22.15
CA PHE A 36 -22.37 14.22 21.12
C PHE A 36 -22.23 13.65 19.70
N ILE A 37 -22.86 14.29 18.72
CA ILE A 37 -22.76 13.93 17.29
C ILE A 37 -22.13 15.08 16.49
N LEU A 38 -21.18 14.73 15.63
CA LEU A 38 -20.59 15.63 14.65
C LEU A 38 -21.52 15.77 13.43
N THR A 39 -22.45 16.73 13.50
CA THR A 39 -23.46 16.94 12.43
C THR A 39 -22.87 17.35 11.08
N ASN A 40 -21.64 17.88 11.05
CA ASN A 40 -20.89 18.15 9.82
C ASN A 40 -20.51 16.86 9.04
N ARG A 41 -20.58 15.69 9.67
CA ARG A 41 -20.39 14.38 9.01
C ARG A 41 -21.69 13.79 8.47
N LEU A 42 -22.84 14.39 8.78
CA LEU A 42 -24.17 13.95 8.35
C LEU A 42 -24.65 14.73 7.12
N ASN A 43 -23.74 15.06 6.22
CA ASN A 43 -24.02 15.74 4.97
C ASN A 43 -23.30 15.06 3.79
N GLN A 44 -23.58 15.52 2.58
CA GLN A 44 -22.99 14.95 1.36
C GLN A 44 -21.68 15.63 0.92
N ASP A 45 -21.14 16.57 1.70
CA ASP A 45 -19.99 17.40 1.30
C ASP A 45 -18.75 16.54 1.02
N ALA A 46 -18.52 15.50 1.82
CA ALA A 46 -17.41 14.58 1.59
C ALA A 46 -17.50 13.89 0.22
N LEU A 47 -18.71 13.54 -0.22
CA LEU A 47 -18.96 12.95 -1.53
C LEU A 47 -18.78 13.99 -2.65
N GLU A 48 -19.28 15.21 -2.45
CA GLU A 48 -19.10 16.31 -3.41
C GLU A 48 -17.61 16.68 -3.60
N ASN A 49 -16.85 16.69 -2.52
CA ASN A 49 -15.40 16.89 -2.52
C ASN A 49 -14.69 15.75 -3.26
N ALA A 50 -15.12 14.50 -3.09
CA ALA A 50 -14.59 13.37 -3.86
C ALA A 50 -14.84 13.55 -5.36
N PHE A 51 -16.02 14.02 -5.77
CA PHE A 51 -16.28 14.34 -7.18
C PHE A 51 -15.40 15.46 -7.71
N SER A 52 -15.08 16.47 -6.89
CA SER A 52 -14.12 17.52 -7.26
C SER A 52 -12.72 16.96 -7.51
N ILE A 53 -12.25 16.00 -6.70
CA ILE A 53 -10.98 15.30 -6.93
C ILE A 53 -11.02 14.55 -8.27
N PHE A 54 -12.13 13.87 -8.60
CA PHE A 54 -12.25 13.15 -9.87
C PHE A 54 -12.25 14.10 -11.09
N ARG A 55 -12.85 15.28 -10.97
CA ARG A 55 -12.81 16.33 -12.00
C ARG A 55 -11.42 16.95 -12.17
N GLN A 56 -10.60 16.99 -11.12
CA GLN A 56 -9.24 17.54 -11.20
C GLN A 56 -8.22 16.56 -11.81
N LYS A 57 -8.47 15.25 -11.74
CA LYS A 57 -7.57 14.24 -12.33
C LYS A 57 -7.49 14.37 -13.86
N GLY A 58 -6.27 14.53 -14.38
CA GLY A 58 -6.00 14.57 -15.83
C GLY A 58 -6.00 15.96 -16.47
N GLY A 59 -5.92 17.03 -15.67
CA GLY A 59 -6.11 18.40 -16.13
C GLY A 59 -7.59 18.73 -16.17
N TYR A 60 -8.00 19.72 -15.37
CA TYR A 60 -9.39 20.13 -15.07
C TYR A 60 -10.44 19.64 -16.08
N ASN A 61 -11.01 18.46 -15.81
CA ASN A 61 -12.05 17.84 -16.62
C ASN A 61 -13.39 18.06 -15.93
N LYS A 62 -14.11 19.10 -16.34
CA LYS A 62 -15.39 19.49 -15.74
C LYS A 62 -16.44 18.38 -15.79
N ASN A 63 -16.44 17.56 -16.85
CA ASN A 63 -17.43 16.52 -17.11
C ASN A 63 -16.74 15.18 -17.46
N PRO A 64 -16.19 14.47 -16.45
CA PRO A 64 -15.52 13.21 -16.69
C PRO A 64 -16.52 12.15 -17.17
N THR A 65 -16.11 11.33 -18.14
CA THR A 65 -16.92 10.17 -18.58
C THR A 65 -17.03 9.14 -17.46
N SER A 66 -18.03 8.25 -17.52
CA SER A 66 -18.15 7.14 -16.56
C SER A 66 -16.89 6.28 -16.49
N ARG A 67 -16.21 6.08 -17.64
CA ARG A 67 -14.92 5.38 -17.70
C ARG A 67 -13.84 6.14 -16.93
N THR A 68 -13.78 7.46 -17.09
CA THR A 68 -12.84 8.34 -16.36
C THR A 68 -13.12 8.29 -14.86
N ILE A 69 -14.38 8.36 -14.44
CA ILE A 69 -14.77 8.26 -13.02
C ILE A 69 -14.37 6.91 -12.45
N ARG A 70 -14.71 5.79 -13.11
CA ARG A 70 -14.33 4.43 -12.69
C ARG A 70 -12.82 4.29 -12.51
N THR A 71 -12.06 4.81 -13.47
CA THR A 71 -10.59 4.79 -13.48
C THR A 71 -10.02 5.65 -12.35
N SER A 72 -10.56 6.86 -12.16
CA SER A 72 -10.17 7.80 -11.10
C SER A 72 -10.48 7.28 -9.71
N PHE A 73 -11.65 6.66 -9.52
CA PHE A 73 -12.09 6.03 -8.29
C PHE A 73 -11.16 4.86 -7.93
N ARG A 74 -10.97 3.90 -8.85
CA ARG A 74 -10.03 2.79 -8.66
C ARG A 74 -8.64 3.29 -8.28
N SER A 75 -8.12 4.27 -9.02
CA SER A 75 -6.84 4.91 -8.74
C SER A 75 -6.80 5.54 -7.34
N SER A 76 -7.86 6.23 -6.91
CA SER A 76 -7.93 6.82 -5.56
C SER A 76 -7.96 5.77 -4.46
N CYS A 77 -8.74 4.69 -4.61
CA CYS A 77 -8.76 3.58 -3.65
C CYS A 77 -7.40 2.88 -3.54
N ILE A 78 -6.67 2.79 -4.65
CA ILE A 78 -5.33 2.25 -4.68
C ILE A 78 -4.39 3.20 -3.95
N PHE A 79 -4.36 4.49 -4.31
CA PHE A 79 -3.48 5.47 -3.66
C PHE A 79 -3.77 5.65 -2.16
N SER A 80 -5.01 5.46 -1.69
CA SER A 80 -5.31 5.48 -0.25
C SER A 80 -4.61 4.35 0.53
N LEU A 81 -4.11 3.30 -0.14
CA LEU A 81 -3.28 2.27 0.50
C LEU A 81 -1.85 2.75 0.78
N CYS A 82 -1.44 3.87 0.18
CA CYS A 82 -0.13 4.47 0.31
C CYS A 82 -0.28 5.90 0.82
N ALA A 83 -0.25 6.09 2.14
CA ALA A 83 -0.21 7.43 2.72
C ALA A 83 1.01 8.19 2.15
N PRO A 84 0.82 9.26 1.36
CA PRO A 84 1.94 10.08 0.91
C PRO A 84 2.51 10.85 2.10
N LYS A 85 3.83 10.83 2.28
CA LYS A 85 4.50 11.72 3.24
C LYS A 85 4.68 13.09 2.61
N GLY A 86 4.27 14.16 3.32
CA GLY A 86 4.53 15.55 2.93
C GLY A 86 3.53 16.17 1.96
N THR A 87 2.27 15.76 1.96
CA THR A 87 1.21 16.51 1.26
C THR A 87 0.75 17.70 2.11
N ASN A 88 0.36 18.80 1.46
CA ASN A 88 -0.22 19.98 2.12
C ASN A 88 -1.63 19.74 2.72
N CYS A 89 -2.13 18.52 2.63
CA CYS A 89 -3.34 18.12 3.33
C CYS A 89 -2.93 17.75 4.76
N GLU A 90 -3.57 18.35 5.75
CA GLU A 90 -3.41 17.98 7.16
C GLU A 90 -3.42 16.46 7.30
N GLU A 91 -2.44 15.91 8.02
CA GLU A 91 -2.47 14.51 8.42
C GLU A 91 -3.82 14.30 9.10
N THR A 92 -4.73 13.58 8.43
CA THR A 92 -5.92 13.09 9.09
C THR A 92 -5.38 12.13 10.13
N GLN A 93 -5.31 12.60 11.38
CA GLN A 93 -4.71 11.85 12.47
C GLN A 93 -5.33 10.45 12.40
N GLU A 94 -4.50 9.42 12.16
CA GLU A 94 -4.96 8.03 12.02
C GLU A 94 -5.65 7.51 13.31
N THR A 95 -5.69 8.34 14.36
CA THR A 95 -6.47 8.17 15.58
C THR A 95 -7.95 8.53 15.44
N ASP A 96 -8.32 9.41 14.51
CA ASP A 96 -9.66 10.01 14.47
C ASP A 96 -10.64 9.27 13.53
N ASP A 97 -10.12 8.51 12.56
CA ASP A 97 -10.95 7.69 11.67
C ASP A 97 -11.48 6.39 12.34
N PHE A 98 -11.05 6.11 13.57
CA PHE A 98 -11.64 5.08 14.44
C PHE A 98 -12.65 5.61 15.46
N ASN A 99 -12.66 6.92 15.72
CA ASN A 99 -13.56 7.55 16.68
C ASN A 99 -14.72 8.27 15.98
N VAL A 100 -15.24 7.69 14.89
CA VAL A 100 -16.43 8.24 14.24
C VAL A 100 -17.65 8.13 15.15
N ILE A 101 -17.64 7.27 16.19
CA ILE A 101 -18.75 7.12 17.14
C ILE A 101 -18.29 6.77 18.58
N ILE A 102 -17.01 6.81 18.99
CA ILE A 102 -16.66 6.36 20.37
C ILE A 102 -15.51 7.18 20.95
N ASP A 103 -15.80 7.97 21.98
CA ASP A 103 -14.89 8.13 23.12
C ASP A 103 -15.72 7.86 24.38
N PRO A 104 -15.46 6.75 25.06
CA PRO A 104 -15.18 6.87 26.46
C PRO A 104 -13.87 6.18 26.81
N VAL A 105 -12.98 6.95 27.40
CA VAL A 105 -12.03 6.53 28.44
C VAL A 105 -12.56 5.30 29.20
N ILE A 106 -12.03 4.10 28.95
CA ILE A 106 -11.93 2.96 29.89
C ILE A 106 -10.86 1.96 29.39
N ASN A 107 -9.83 1.74 30.22
CA ASN A 107 -8.86 0.65 30.13
C ASN A 107 -9.52 -0.68 30.56
N VAL A 108 -9.61 -1.72 29.71
CA VAL A 108 -9.65 -3.17 30.10
C VAL A 108 -9.23 -4.06 28.88
N PRO A 109 -8.54 -5.22 29.06
CA PRO A 109 -7.81 -5.91 28.01
C PRO A 109 -8.57 -7.00 27.21
N MET A 110 -7.99 -7.27 26.05
CA MET A 110 -8.29 -8.22 24.97
C MET A 110 -8.78 -9.62 25.39
N SER A 111 -9.94 -10.05 24.89
CA SER A 111 -10.17 -11.46 24.49
C SER A 111 -11.35 -11.63 23.51
N THR A 112 -11.10 -12.47 22.51
CA THR A 112 -12.06 -13.29 21.71
C THR A 112 -13.24 -12.61 21.01
N LEU A 113 -13.23 -12.65 19.66
CA LEU A 113 -14.30 -13.33 18.91
C LEU A 113 -13.90 -13.55 17.44
N SER A 114 -13.70 -14.82 17.09
CA SER A 114 -13.94 -15.38 15.76
C SER A 114 -15.43 -15.22 15.42
N ASN A 115 -15.77 -14.85 14.18
CA ASN A 115 -16.96 -15.37 13.51
C ASN A 115 -16.89 -15.15 11.99
N GLU A 116 -17.22 -16.24 11.30
CA GLU A 116 -17.39 -16.39 9.86
C GLU A 116 -18.64 -15.66 9.37
N ILE A 117 -18.59 -15.11 8.16
CA ILE A 117 -19.79 -14.86 7.35
C ILE A 117 -19.46 -15.25 5.90
N ASN A 118 -20.16 -16.29 5.44
CA ASN A 118 -20.31 -16.68 4.04
C ASN A 118 -21.40 -15.82 3.41
N GLU A 119 -21.12 -15.14 2.30
CA GLU A 119 -22.16 -14.71 1.37
C GLU A 119 -21.74 -14.93 -0.08
N THR A 120 -22.70 -15.43 -0.84
CA THR A 120 -22.66 -15.96 -2.19
C THR A 120 -22.66 -14.85 -3.25
N ASP A 121 -21.64 -14.82 -4.11
CA ASP A 121 -21.58 -13.88 -5.23
C ASP A 121 -22.24 -14.45 -6.50
N SER A 122 -23.28 -13.75 -6.93
CA SER A 122 -23.94 -13.88 -8.23
C SER A 122 -23.03 -13.34 -9.34
N SER A 123 -22.76 -14.20 -10.32
CA SER A 123 -21.96 -13.93 -11.51
C SER A 123 -22.46 -12.74 -12.34
N CYS A 124 -21.57 -11.84 -12.71
CA CYS A 124 -21.71 -11.02 -13.91
C CYS A 124 -20.38 -11.03 -14.68
N SER A 125 -20.41 -11.72 -15.82
CA SER A 125 -19.30 -11.91 -16.74
C SER A 125 -19.14 -10.67 -17.60
N ASP A 126 -17.96 -10.04 -17.55
CA ASP A 126 -17.43 -9.25 -18.65
C ASP A 126 -15.98 -9.70 -18.92
N THR A 127 -15.84 -10.43 -20.02
CA THR A 127 -14.59 -10.92 -20.60
C THR A 127 -13.74 -9.75 -21.08
N GLU A 128 -12.62 -9.48 -20.42
CA GLU A 128 -11.44 -8.86 -21.04
C GLU A 128 -10.25 -9.80 -20.86
N SER A 129 -9.63 -10.16 -21.98
CA SER A 129 -8.59 -11.16 -22.14
C SER A 129 -7.35 -10.85 -21.28
N ILE A 130 -7.19 -11.63 -20.21
CA ILE A 130 -5.93 -11.74 -19.47
C ILE A 130 -4.93 -12.43 -20.41
N ILE A 131 -3.87 -11.72 -20.77
CA ILE A 131 -2.71 -12.34 -21.42
C ILE A 131 -2.08 -13.28 -20.39
N SER A 132 -2.40 -14.57 -20.49
CA SER A 132 -1.75 -15.62 -19.71
C SER A 132 -0.32 -15.78 -20.23
N PHE A 133 0.66 -15.37 -19.44
CA PHE A 133 2.01 -15.91 -19.62
C PHE A 133 1.98 -17.35 -19.10
N ASN A 134 1.74 -18.30 -20.02
CA ASN A 134 1.90 -19.72 -19.75
C ASN A 134 3.36 -19.96 -19.35
N SER A 135 3.61 -20.21 -18.07
CA SER A 135 4.82 -20.89 -17.63
C SER A 135 4.61 -22.36 -17.92
N SER A 136 5.11 -22.81 -19.06
CA SER A 136 5.14 -24.22 -19.44
C SER A 136 5.96 -24.96 -18.39
N THR A 137 5.30 -25.80 -17.60
CA THR A 137 5.94 -26.79 -16.74
C THR A 137 6.61 -27.83 -17.64
N LEU A 138 7.93 -27.79 -17.71
CA LEU A 138 8.74 -28.88 -18.26
C LEU A 138 9.57 -29.53 -17.13
N PRO A 139 9.87 -30.83 -17.24
CA PRO A 139 10.19 -31.67 -16.10
C PRO A 139 11.54 -31.34 -15.48
N PHE A 140 11.58 -31.56 -14.16
CA PHE A 140 12.74 -31.49 -13.29
C PHE A 140 13.91 -32.31 -13.84
N ASP A 141 14.94 -31.63 -14.37
CA ASP A 141 16.23 -32.22 -14.69
C ASP A 141 17.29 -31.57 -13.79
N GLN A 142 17.83 -32.36 -12.87
CA GLN A 142 18.90 -31.99 -11.95
C GLN A 142 20.19 -31.78 -12.74
N ASN A 143 20.43 -30.56 -13.25
CA ASN A 143 21.75 -29.95 -13.53
C ASN A 143 21.62 -28.64 -14.34
N GLN A 144 20.89 -27.63 -13.84
CA GLN A 144 20.87 -26.30 -14.45
C GLN A 144 21.65 -25.29 -13.60
N ILE A 145 22.73 -24.76 -14.18
CA ILE A 145 23.30 -23.47 -13.80
C ILE A 145 22.15 -22.48 -13.86
N THR A 146 21.63 -22.04 -12.72
CA THR A 146 20.53 -21.09 -12.62
C THR A 146 20.93 -19.80 -13.34
N LYS A 147 20.33 -19.55 -14.50
CA LYS A 147 20.58 -18.33 -15.29
C LYS A 147 20.02 -17.14 -14.51
N VAL A 148 20.91 -16.27 -14.04
CA VAL A 148 20.53 -15.03 -13.34
C VAL A 148 19.62 -14.16 -14.22
N THR A 149 18.51 -13.71 -13.66
CA THR A 149 17.49 -12.87 -14.29
C THR A 149 17.68 -11.38 -13.96
N LEU A 150 16.95 -10.50 -14.66
CA LEU A 150 16.95 -9.07 -14.34
C LEU A 150 16.21 -8.78 -13.02
N GLU A 151 15.24 -9.63 -12.68
CA GLU A 151 14.56 -9.65 -11.41
C GLU A 151 15.57 -9.91 -10.28
N ASP A 152 16.44 -10.92 -10.41
CA ASP A 152 17.49 -11.21 -9.42
C ASP A 152 18.43 -10.01 -9.20
N CYS A 153 18.81 -9.32 -10.29
CA CYS A 153 19.60 -8.10 -10.23
C CYS A 153 18.85 -6.96 -9.50
N SER A 154 17.55 -6.84 -9.76
CA SER A 154 16.70 -5.82 -9.14
C SER A 154 16.49 -6.07 -7.65
N VAL A 155 16.28 -7.33 -7.25
CA VAL A 155 16.17 -7.75 -5.85
C VAL A 155 17.48 -7.49 -5.11
N THR A 156 18.62 -7.86 -5.71
CA THR A 156 19.95 -7.62 -5.13
C THR A 156 20.22 -6.12 -4.90
N TYR A 157 19.90 -5.28 -5.89
CA TYR A 157 20.00 -3.82 -5.73
C TYR A 157 19.07 -3.29 -4.62
N PHE A 158 17.83 -3.77 -4.58
CA PHE A 158 16.85 -3.35 -3.59
C PHE A 158 17.21 -3.80 -2.16
N ALA A 159 17.75 -5.00 -1.98
CA ALA A 159 18.28 -5.47 -0.72
C ALA A 159 19.41 -4.55 -0.22
N GLY A 160 20.37 -4.19 -1.07
CA GLY A 160 21.42 -3.22 -0.74
C GLY A 160 20.86 -1.87 -0.27
N TYR A 161 19.81 -1.37 -0.94
CA TYR A 161 19.10 -0.16 -0.51
C TYR A 161 18.44 -0.28 0.86
N LEU A 162 17.80 -1.40 1.18
CA LEU A 162 17.18 -1.64 2.49
C LEU A 162 18.23 -1.70 3.61
N ALA A 163 19.35 -2.37 3.37
CA ALA A 163 20.48 -2.39 4.31
C ALA A 163 21.04 -0.98 4.55
N TYR A 164 21.24 -0.21 3.48
CA TYR A 164 21.67 1.20 3.57
C TYR A 164 20.70 2.05 4.42
N LYS A 165 19.39 1.93 4.19
CA LYS A 165 18.37 2.64 4.99
C LYS A 165 18.43 2.27 6.47
N CYS A 166 18.63 0.99 6.77
CA CYS A 166 18.78 0.51 8.14
C CYS A 166 20.02 1.08 8.81
N ILE A 167 21.18 1.02 8.13
CA ILE A 167 22.45 1.50 8.67
C ILE A 167 22.41 3.01 8.90
N ASN A 168 21.84 3.79 7.98
CA ASN A 168 21.69 5.23 8.17
C ASN A 168 20.79 5.60 9.35
N LYS A 169 19.82 4.75 9.69
CA LYS A 169 18.90 5.00 10.81
C LYS A 169 19.50 4.62 12.16
N PHE A 170 20.19 3.49 12.23
CA PHE A 170 20.60 2.89 13.51
C PHE A 170 22.10 2.89 13.76
N ASN A 171 22.92 3.21 12.75
CA ASN A 171 24.38 3.22 12.81
C ASN A 171 25.00 1.96 13.45
N CYS A 172 24.43 0.79 13.13
CA CYS A 172 24.77 -0.48 13.77
C CYS A 172 25.86 -1.24 12.99
N HIS A 173 27.04 -1.40 13.61
CA HIS A 173 28.17 -2.08 12.99
C HIS A 173 27.93 -3.59 12.76
N PHE A 174 27.18 -4.25 13.65
CA PHE A 174 26.80 -5.65 13.48
C PHE A 174 25.92 -5.84 12.25
N CYS A 175 24.88 -4.99 12.08
CA CYS A 175 24.05 -5.00 10.88
C CYS A 175 24.85 -4.67 9.63
N GLN A 176 25.79 -3.74 9.70
CA GLN A 176 26.65 -3.41 8.57
C GLN A 176 27.47 -4.62 8.11
N ASN A 177 28.10 -5.35 9.04
CA ASN A 177 28.90 -6.53 8.70
C ASN A 177 28.06 -7.72 8.24
N ASN A 178 26.86 -7.89 8.78
CA ASN A 178 26.01 -9.04 8.43
C ASN A 178 25.18 -8.82 7.16
N PHE A 179 24.78 -7.59 6.87
CA PHE A 179 23.88 -7.29 5.74
C PHE A 179 24.62 -6.84 4.48
N LEU A 180 25.85 -6.33 4.59
CA LEU A 180 26.61 -5.80 3.47
C LEU A 180 27.93 -6.53 3.26
N THR A 181 28.34 -6.61 2.00
CA THR A 181 29.62 -7.15 1.55
C THR A 181 30.24 -6.24 0.48
N SER A 182 31.49 -6.51 0.11
CA SER A 182 32.13 -5.90 -1.05
C SER A 182 31.45 -6.36 -2.34
N LYS A 183 31.51 -5.50 -3.36
CA LYS A 183 31.03 -5.84 -4.71
C LYS A 183 31.89 -6.95 -5.30
N ASP A 184 31.27 -7.87 -6.04
CA ASP A 184 31.98 -8.87 -6.84
C ASP A 184 31.57 -8.74 -8.31
N LEU A 185 32.56 -8.43 -9.17
CA LEU A 185 32.38 -8.28 -10.61
C LEU A 185 31.98 -9.60 -11.29
N ASN A 186 32.25 -10.74 -10.66
CA ASN A 186 31.89 -12.06 -11.16
C ASN A 186 30.45 -12.47 -10.80
N GLU A 187 29.84 -11.82 -9.81
CA GLU A 187 28.46 -12.08 -9.43
C GLU A 187 27.48 -11.40 -10.40
N LYS A 188 26.88 -12.21 -11.28
CA LYS A 188 25.96 -11.72 -12.33
C LYS A 188 24.74 -10.98 -11.76
N ASN A 189 24.28 -11.31 -10.56
CA ASN A 189 23.16 -10.63 -9.90
C ASN A 189 23.55 -9.24 -9.35
N GLN A 190 24.84 -8.89 -9.31
CA GLN A 190 25.31 -7.56 -8.92
C GLN A 190 25.47 -6.59 -10.11
N ILE A 191 25.24 -7.03 -11.36
CA ILE A 191 25.45 -6.22 -12.57
C ILE A 191 24.71 -4.87 -12.51
N LEU A 192 23.46 -4.86 -12.02
CA LEU A 192 22.69 -3.61 -11.89
C LEU A 192 23.33 -2.65 -10.88
N LEU A 193 23.87 -3.18 -9.78
CA LEU A 193 24.52 -2.40 -8.73
C LEU A 193 25.84 -1.82 -9.21
N ILE A 194 26.63 -2.60 -9.95
CA ILE A 194 27.88 -2.16 -10.59
C ILE A 194 27.60 -1.03 -11.59
N ASN A 195 26.64 -1.23 -12.50
CA ASN A 195 26.31 -0.24 -13.54
C ASN A 195 25.68 1.05 -13.00
N LYS A 196 25.04 1.00 -11.82
CA LYS A 196 24.46 2.17 -11.15
C LYS A 196 25.47 2.94 -10.30
N ASN A 197 26.64 2.37 -10.03
CA ASN A 197 27.67 3.06 -9.27
C ASN A 197 28.33 4.12 -10.17
N TYR A 198 28.43 5.37 -9.70
CA TYR A 198 29.06 6.42 -10.50
C TYR A 198 30.57 6.13 -10.67
N SER A 199 31.09 6.41 -11.86
CA SER A 199 32.50 6.20 -12.24
C SER A 199 33.49 6.99 -11.37
N SER A 200 33.04 8.03 -10.67
CA SER A 200 33.88 8.83 -9.75
C SER A 200 34.17 8.16 -8.41
N PHE A 201 33.55 7.00 -8.12
CA PHE A 201 33.73 6.26 -6.87
C PHE A 201 34.48 4.94 -7.13
N GLU A 202 35.74 5.06 -7.54
CA GLU A 202 36.66 3.92 -7.76
C GLU A 202 37.17 3.32 -6.44
N ASN A 203 37.07 4.06 -5.34
CA ASN A 203 37.38 3.55 -4.00
C ASN A 203 36.14 2.87 -3.40
N ASP A 204 36.24 1.57 -3.09
CA ASP A 204 35.19 0.75 -2.45
C ASP A 204 34.66 1.30 -1.10
N SER A 205 35.30 2.34 -0.57
CA SER A 205 34.87 3.07 0.62
C SER A 205 33.69 4.02 0.38
N THR A 206 33.42 4.41 -0.88
CA THR A 206 32.34 5.35 -1.23
C THR A 206 31.50 4.77 -2.38
N GLY A 207 30.17 4.81 -2.25
CA GLY A 207 29.25 4.28 -3.27
C GLY A 207 28.32 3.14 -2.80
N LEU A 208 27.67 2.49 -3.76
CA LEU A 208 26.71 1.41 -3.49
C LEU A 208 27.43 0.16 -2.96
N LYS A 209 26.90 -0.43 -1.87
CA LYS A 209 27.40 -1.68 -1.28
C LYS A 209 26.50 -2.85 -1.64
N ALA A 210 27.08 -4.02 -1.88
CA ALA A 210 26.34 -5.23 -2.19
C ALA A 210 25.74 -5.83 -0.90
N PRO A 211 24.52 -6.40 -0.93
CA PRO A 211 23.99 -7.15 0.19
C PRO A 211 24.76 -8.47 0.36
N SER A 212 24.86 -8.98 1.59
CA SER A 212 25.35 -10.34 1.82
C SER A 212 24.40 -11.38 1.21
N ILE A 213 24.93 -12.56 0.86
CA ILE A 213 24.16 -13.64 0.24
C ILE A 213 23.00 -14.07 1.15
N SER A 214 23.26 -14.21 2.45
CA SER A 214 22.23 -14.56 3.44
C SER A 214 21.14 -13.50 3.52
N PHE A 215 21.51 -12.22 3.58
CA PHE A 215 20.55 -11.12 3.62
C PHE A 215 19.73 -11.03 2.33
N ASN A 216 20.35 -11.21 1.16
CA ASN A 216 19.63 -11.19 -0.11
C ASN A 216 18.59 -12.32 -0.20
N LYS A 217 18.90 -13.52 0.32
CA LYS A 217 17.94 -14.63 0.44
C LYS A 217 16.74 -14.27 1.32
N ILE A 218 16.97 -13.61 2.47
CA ILE A 218 15.91 -13.13 3.35
C ILE A 218 14.99 -12.14 2.62
N ILE A 219 15.58 -11.18 1.90
CA ILE A 219 14.80 -10.19 1.15
C ILE A 219 13.99 -10.84 0.04
N ASN A 220 14.59 -11.75 -0.73
CA ASN A 220 13.87 -12.45 -1.80
C ASN A 220 12.70 -13.28 -1.25
N HIS A 221 12.93 -14.05 -0.19
CA HIS A 221 11.87 -14.83 0.46
C HIS A 221 10.76 -13.94 1.03
N SER A 222 11.11 -12.78 1.60
CA SER A 222 10.13 -11.79 2.06
C SER A 222 9.28 -11.23 0.92
N LEU A 223 9.86 -11.07 -0.27
CA LEU A 223 9.14 -10.66 -1.48
C LEU A 223 8.21 -11.77 -1.98
N ASP A 224 8.62 -13.03 -1.93
CA ASP A 224 7.77 -14.17 -2.32
C ASP A 224 6.54 -14.27 -1.40
N ILE A 225 6.73 -14.10 -0.09
CA ILE A 225 5.62 -14.02 0.87
C ILE A 225 4.71 -12.83 0.54
N PHE A 226 5.28 -11.68 0.21
CA PHE A 226 4.50 -10.51 -0.18
C PHE A 226 3.63 -10.81 -1.41
N GLU A 227 4.19 -11.32 -2.51
CA GLU A 227 3.44 -11.60 -3.74
C GLU A 227 2.34 -12.65 -3.50
N LYS A 228 2.61 -13.67 -2.68
CA LYS A 228 1.62 -14.71 -2.31
C LYS A 228 0.40 -14.17 -1.58
N TYR A 229 0.59 -13.17 -0.70
CA TYR A 229 -0.48 -12.68 0.17
C TYR A 229 -1.08 -11.35 -0.28
N PHE A 230 -0.38 -10.56 -1.08
CA PHE A 230 -0.81 -9.19 -1.39
C PHE A 230 -2.22 -9.12 -1.97
N GLU A 231 -2.58 -9.94 -2.95
CA GLU A 231 -3.91 -9.93 -3.56
C GLU A 231 -5.03 -10.18 -2.54
N ASN A 232 -4.81 -11.15 -1.63
CA ASN A 232 -5.75 -11.55 -0.57
C ASN A 232 -5.94 -10.50 0.53
N TYR A 233 -5.00 -9.56 0.67
CA TYR A 233 -5.05 -8.51 1.70
C TYR A 233 -5.25 -7.12 1.13
N SER A 234 -5.05 -6.90 -0.17
CA SER A 234 -5.03 -5.59 -0.84
C SER A 234 -6.25 -4.73 -0.55
N TYR A 235 -7.42 -5.34 -0.42
CA TYR A 235 -8.70 -4.68 -0.13
C TYR A 235 -8.99 -4.52 1.37
N LYS A 236 -8.14 -5.05 2.26
CA LYS A 236 -8.36 -5.08 3.71
C LYS A 236 -7.70 -3.87 4.40
N LYS A 237 -8.41 -3.27 5.37
CA LYS A 237 -7.83 -2.28 6.30
C LYS A 237 -6.60 -2.85 7.02
N LYS A 238 -5.66 -1.96 7.38
CA LYS A 238 -4.38 -2.30 8.04
C LYS A 238 -3.53 -3.29 7.24
N LEU A 239 -3.49 -3.13 5.91
CA LEU A 239 -2.77 -3.98 4.96
C LEU A 239 -1.33 -4.25 5.40
N ARG A 240 -0.56 -3.18 5.68
CA ARG A 240 0.84 -3.27 6.09
C ARG A 240 1.04 -4.15 7.32
N PHE A 241 0.21 -3.96 8.35
CA PHE A 241 0.24 -4.75 9.57
C PHE A 241 -0.09 -6.22 9.32
N LYS A 242 -1.10 -6.51 8.50
CA LYS A 242 -1.49 -7.90 8.16
C LYS A 242 -0.38 -8.62 7.37
N LEU A 243 0.27 -7.92 6.43
CA LEU A 243 1.41 -8.48 5.69
C LEU A 243 2.63 -8.68 6.59
N MET A 244 2.91 -7.72 7.48
CA MET A 244 3.97 -7.84 8.48
C MET A 244 3.78 -9.09 9.35
N GLN A 245 2.57 -9.34 9.85
CA GLN A 245 2.26 -10.55 10.61
C GLN A 245 2.54 -11.83 9.80
N LYS A 246 2.16 -11.87 8.52
CA LYS A 246 2.42 -13.02 7.65
C LYS A 246 3.89 -13.27 7.38
N ILE A 247 4.69 -12.21 7.25
CA ILE A 247 6.14 -12.33 7.09
C ILE A 247 6.79 -12.82 8.40
N GLN A 248 6.36 -12.32 9.57
CA GLN A 248 6.97 -12.66 10.86
C GLN A 248 6.72 -14.10 11.33
N VAL A 249 5.62 -14.72 10.91
CA VAL A 249 5.30 -16.13 11.25
C VAL A 249 5.99 -17.14 10.33
N ASP A 250 6.57 -16.69 9.22
CA ASP A 250 7.35 -17.56 8.35
C ASP A 250 8.59 -18.09 9.09
N VAL A 251 8.85 -19.39 8.97
CA VAL A 251 9.90 -20.08 9.75
C VAL A 251 11.28 -19.47 9.52
N LEU A 252 11.63 -19.20 8.26
CA LEU A 252 12.95 -18.72 7.87
C LEU A 252 13.14 -17.26 8.31
N ILE A 253 12.11 -16.43 8.17
CA ILE A 253 12.14 -15.04 8.63
C ILE A 253 12.15 -14.96 10.16
N ASN A 254 11.37 -15.82 10.84
CA ASN A 254 11.30 -15.84 12.29
C ASN A 254 12.64 -16.22 12.92
N GLN A 255 13.31 -17.25 12.36
CA GLN A 255 14.67 -17.61 12.73
C GLN A 255 15.61 -16.41 12.54
N TRP A 256 15.62 -15.81 11.34
CA TRP A 256 16.45 -14.64 11.07
C TRP A 256 16.17 -13.47 12.02
N LEU A 257 14.92 -13.20 12.40
CA LEU A 257 14.57 -12.14 13.34
C LEU A 257 15.12 -12.38 14.75
N ASN A 258 15.17 -13.64 15.17
CA ASN A 258 15.62 -14.05 16.50
C ASN A 258 17.09 -14.50 16.54
N ASP A 259 17.76 -14.62 15.39
CA ASP A 259 19.18 -14.98 15.31
C ASP A 259 20.08 -13.85 15.83
N GLY A 260 20.76 -14.09 16.95
CA GLY A 260 21.81 -13.22 17.53
C GLY A 260 21.47 -12.72 18.94
N ASN A 261 22.39 -12.97 19.89
CA ASN A 261 22.22 -12.65 21.32
C ASN A 261 22.74 -11.26 21.73
N ASP A 262 23.44 -10.53 20.87
CA ASP A 262 24.08 -9.27 21.24
C ASP A 262 23.79 -8.18 20.21
N CYS A 263 23.16 -7.09 20.67
CA CYS A 263 22.58 -5.92 19.97
C CYS A 263 21.06 -5.97 19.83
N ASN A 264 20.39 -4.81 20.02
CA ASN A 264 18.95 -4.60 19.83
C ASN A 264 18.53 -4.69 18.33
N CYS A 265 19.19 -5.55 17.57
CA CYS A 265 19.11 -5.67 16.12
C CYS A 265 17.81 -6.32 15.63
N LYS A 266 17.01 -6.90 16.52
CA LYS A 266 15.66 -7.34 16.18
C LYS A 266 14.81 -6.17 15.68
N GLU A 267 14.90 -5.00 16.31
CA GLU A 267 14.21 -3.78 15.85
C GLU A 267 14.72 -3.32 14.48
N HIS A 268 16.03 -3.46 14.21
CA HIS A 268 16.63 -3.13 12.92
C HIS A 268 16.10 -4.05 11.80
N LYS A 269 16.02 -5.36 12.07
CA LYS A 269 15.49 -6.36 11.14
C LYS A 269 13.99 -6.14 10.88
N LEU A 270 13.22 -5.81 11.91
CA LEU A 270 11.81 -5.42 11.78
C LEU A 270 11.63 -4.15 10.94
N PHE A 271 12.49 -3.16 11.14
CA PHE A 271 12.51 -1.94 10.33
C PHE A 271 12.76 -2.24 8.85
N ILE A 272 13.66 -3.17 8.53
CA ILE A 272 13.94 -3.60 7.15
C ILE A 272 12.67 -4.19 6.50
N ILE A 273 11.99 -5.12 7.17
CA ILE A 273 10.75 -5.72 6.66
C ILE A 273 9.67 -4.65 6.48
N ASP A 274 9.55 -3.70 7.41
CA ASP A 274 8.57 -2.62 7.32
C ASP A 274 8.85 -1.72 6.11
N HIS A 275 10.12 -1.35 5.89
CA HIS A 275 10.52 -0.55 4.73
C HIS A 275 10.31 -1.30 3.41
N LEU A 276 10.60 -2.60 3.37
CA LEU A 276 10.31 -3.46 2.22
C LEU A 276 8.83 -3.41 1.86
N LEU A 277 7.96 -3.60 2.86
CA LEU A 277 6.51 -3.56 2.67
C LEU A 277 6.05 -2.20 2.17
N ILE A 278 6.53 -1.09 2.74
CA ILE A 278 6.20 0.27 2.28
C ILE A 278 6.56 0.43 0.80
N CYS A 279 7.79 0.10 0.41
CA CYS A 279 8.24 0.23 -0.98
C CYS A 279 7.43 -0.64 -1.94
N LYS A 280 7.16 -1.89 -1.57
CA LYS A 280 6.44 -2.84 -2.43
C LYS A 280 4.96 -2.51 -2.54
N ILE A 281 4.29 -2.17 -1.44
CA ILE A 281 2.90 -1.68 -1.48
C ILE A 281 2.83 -0.45 -2.39
N PHE A 282 3.75 0.51 -2.26
CA PHE A 282 3.79 1.70 -3.11
C PHE A 282 3.97 1.39 -4.60
N ILE A 283 4.97 0.59 -4.97
CA ILE A 283 5.24 0.25 -6.37
C ILE A 283 4.08 -0.55 -6.98
N THR A 284 3.55 -1.53 -6.25
CA THR A 284 2.43 -2.35 -6.72
C THR A 284 1.17 -1.50 -6.90
N THR A 285 0.85 -0.66 -5.92
CA THR A 285 -0.20 0.37 -6.00
C THR A 285 -0.03 1.25 -7.24
N GLN A 286 1.16 1.79 -7.46
CA GLN A 286 1.45 2.66 -8.59
C GLN A 286 1.25 1.93 -9.94
N ARG A 287 1.62 0.65 -10.02
CA ARG A 287 1.42 -0.19 -11.22
C ARG A 287 -0.05 -0.47 -11.51
N ILE A 288 -0.86 -0.73 -10.48
CA ILE A 288 -2.29 -1.02 -10.63
C ILE A 288 -3.09 0.25 -10.96
N SER A 289 -2.60 1.44 -10.55
CA SER A 289 -3.20 2.73 -10.87
C SER A 289 -3.08 3.04 -12.38
N THR A 290 -4.18 2.91 -13.10
CA THR A 290 -4.36 3.19 -14.55
C THR A 290 -3.86 4.56 -15.00
N THR A 291 -3.84 5.56 -14.12
CA THR A 291 -3.27 6.89 -14.39
C THR A 291 -1.77 6.83 -14.74
N SER A 292 -1.01 5.89 -14.17
CA SER A 292 0.42 5.72 -14.47
C SER A 292 0.67 5.07 -15.84
N GLN A 293 -0.21 4.16 -16.27
CA GLN A 293 -0.18 3.57 -17.61
C GLN A 293 -0.55 4.61 -18.68
N LEU A 294 -1.62 5.38 -18.46
CA LEU A 294 -1.97 6.50 -19.35
C LEU A 294 -0.84 7.55 -19.41
N ALA A 295 -0.21 7.90 -18.28
CA ALA A 295 0.92 8.84 -18.28
C ALA A 295 2.17 8.31 -19.03
N LYS A 296 2.46 7.01 -18.96
CA LYS A 296 3.52 6.37 -19.77
C LYS A 296 3.20 6.41 -21.27
N VAL A 297 1.97 6.07 -21.65
CA VAL A 297 1.50 6.12 -23.04
C VAL A 297 1.53 7.55 -23.59
N SER A 298 1.13 8.54 -22.79
CA SER A 298 1.18 9.95 -23.18
C SER A 298 2.62 10.45 -23.37
N LYS A 299 3.56 10.08 -22.48
CA LYS A 299 4.99 10.44 -22.62
C LYS A 299 5.64 9.78 -23.85
N LEU A 300 5.28 8.54 -24.16
CA LEU A 300 5.76 7.84 -25.36
C LEU A 300 5.19 8.46 -26.65
N LYS A 301 3.94 8.92 -26.65
CA LYS A 301 3.35 9.65 -27.79
C LYS A 301 4.04 10.99 -28.05
N ILE A 302 4.42 11.72 -27.01
CA ILE A 302 5.16 12.99 -27.15
C ILE A 302 6.56 12.75 -27.75
N LEU A 303 7.22 11.66 -27.37
CA LEU A 303 8.54 11.29 -27.92
C LEU A 303 8.48 10.80 -29.38
N ASN A 304 7.32 10.33 -29.86
CA ASN A 304 7.12 10.00 -31.27
C ASN A 304 6.86 11.24 -32.15
N HIS A 305 6.79 12.44 -31.55
CA HIS A 305 6.59 13.72 -32.24
C HIS A 305 7.83 14.63 -32.14
N ILE A 306 8.97 14.08 -31.74
CA ILE A 306 10.32 14.69 -31.83
C ILE A 306 11.13 13.81 -32.78
#